data_AF-A0A419SW10-F1
#
_entry.id   AF-A0A419SW10-F1
#
_cell.length_a   1.000
_cell.length_b   1.000
_cell.length_c   1.000
_cell.angle_alpha   90.00
_cell.angle_beta   90.00
_cell.angle_gamma   90.00
#
_symmetry.space_group_name_H-M   'P 1'
#
loop_
_entity.id
_entity.type
_entity.pdbx_description
1 polymer ?
#
loop_
_entity_poly.entity_id
_entity_poly.type
_entity_poly.pdbx_seq_one_letter_code
_entity_poly.pdbx_strand_id
1 'polypeptide(L)'
;MNMEKRQKFNKFRNKTKKDIRVLIVVSLGILSLCSCNSNNKTISKEYMDKVELLNQGGVPTLQEVKYLDTEYYNLTPKQKELVTNYGTIKKYLNLDLDSIHSIQSAIDNGIAQNKISYKEVSDIEERYNKLSSDEKNYVLNIDQLGKYKELNEYDKASIVAIRYLKQILKNSESIKVSELNGKKDGEWYFIKIKYSATNDFGGRKDDEACLDVSSEFKIGVISFFIENNDFKETSDSFLIGYKNDIKSSEVSIDSDKVLDNINKEF
;
A
#
# COMPACT_ATOMS: atom_id res chain seq x y z
N MET A 1 -11.66 10.47 -17.76
CA MET A 1 -12.89 11.00 -17.11
C MET A 1 -12.58 12.38 -16.53
N ASN A 2 -13.27 13.41 -17.05
CA ASN A 2 -12.89 14.82 -16.92
C ASN A 2 -12.80 15.31 -15.46
N MET A 3 -11.77 16.10 -15.13
CA MET A 3 -11.43 16.53 -13.75
C MET A 3 -12.59 17.29 -13.07
N GLU A 4 -13.37 18.03 -13.85
CA GLU A 4 -14.59 18.72 -13.40
C GLU A 4 -15.72 17.77 -12.98
N LYS A 5 -15.85 16.59 -13.59
CA LYS A 5 -16.86 15.59 -13.20
C LYS A 5 -16.51 14.97 -11.84
N ARG A 6 -15.22 14.74 -11.55
CA ARG A 6 -14.75 14.23 -10.25
C ARG A 6 -14.97 15.24 -9.11
N GLN A 7 -14.73 16.53 -9.35
CA GLN A 7 -14.99 17.56 -8.35
C GLN A 7 -16.48 17.74 -8.06
N LYS A 8 -17.35 17.69 -9.09
CA LYS A 8 -18.81 17.69 -8.90
C LYS A 8 -19.29 16.46 -8.12
N PHE A 9 -18.73 15.29 -8.38
CA PHE A 9 -19.09 14.04 -7.68
C PHE A 9 -18.68 14.07 -6.20
N ASN A 10 -17.48 14.56 -5.87
CA ASN A 10 -17.02 14.69 -4.48
C ASN A 10 -17.77 15.79 -3.71
N LYS A 11 -18.14 16.88 -4.36
CA LYS A 11 -18.97 17.94 -3.75
C LYS A 11 -20.41 17.45 -3.48
N PHE A 12 -20.97 16.63 -4.38
CA PHE A 12 -22.25 15.97 -4.16
C PHE A 12 -22.18 14.95 -3.01
N ARG A 13 -21.13 14.12 -2.97
CA ARG A 13 -20.85 13.13 -1.91
C ARG A 13 -20.69 13.73 -0.52
N ASN A 14 -20.03 14.88 -0.40
CA ASN A 14 -19.87 15.56 0.89
C ASN A 14 -21.16 16.27 1.34
N LYS A 15 -22.00 16.71 0.39
CA LYS A 15 -23.31 17.29 0.71
C LYS A 15 -24.29 16.21 1.18
N THR A 16 -24.38 15.08 0.47
CA THR A 16 -25.21 13.95 0.88
C THR A 16 -24.74 13.28 2.17
N LYS A 17 -23.43 13.19 2.44
CA LYS A 17 -22.93 12.68 3.74
C LYS A 17 -23.31 13.56 4.93
N LYS A 18 -23.42 14.89 4.73
CA LYS A 18 -23.83 15.82 5.79
C LYS A 18 -25.33 15.74 6.04
N ASP A 19 -26.13 15.59 4.98
CA ASP A 19 -27.58 15.48 5.07
C ASP A 19 -28.03 14.08 5.57
N ILE A 20 -27.31 13.00 5.23
CA ILE A 20 -27.58 11.63 5.71
C ILE A 20 -27.14 11.44 7.17
N ARG A 21 -26.02 12.04 7.60
CA ARG A 21 -25.60 12.02 9.01
C ARG A 21 -26.58 12.78 9.92
N VAL A 22 -27.30 13.76 9.39
CA VAL A 22 -28.34 14.49 10.13
C VAL A 22 -29.67 13.71 10.16
N LEU A 23 -29.94 12.84 9.18
CA LEU A 23 -31.17 12.04 9.19
C LEU A 23 -31.13 10.79 10.08
N ILE A 24 -29.95 10.26 10.40
CA ILE A 24 -29.82 9.03 11.22
C ILE A 24 -29.79 9.33 12.74
N VAL A 25 -29.67 10.59 13.16
CA VAL A 25 -29.55 10.97 14.59
C VAL A 25 -30.87 11.40 15.24
N VAL A 26 -31.99 11.48 14.52
CA VAL A 26 -33.28 11.90 15.10
C VAL A 26 -34.42 10.96 14.70
N SER A 27 -34.57 9.86 15.43
CA SER A 27 -35.87 9.17 15.58
C SER A 27 -35.88 8.31 16.85
N LEU A 28 -35.78 9.01 17.99
CA LEU A 28 -36.08 8.48 19.32
C LEU A 28 -37.55 8.81 19.67
N GLY A 29 -38.37 7.77 19.88
CA GLY A 29 -39.73 7.83 20.44
C GLY A 29 -40.86 8.04 19.42
N ILE A 30 -42.05 7.42 19.50
CA ILE A 30 -42.80 6.83 20.61
C ILE A 30 -43.73 5.71 20.07
N LEU A 31 -43.84 4.63 20.84
CA LEU A 31 -44.88 3.59 20.76
C LEU A 31 -46.27 4.15 21.11
N SER A 32 -47.30 3.78 20.33
CA SER A 32 -48.77 3.80 20.64
C SER A 32 -49.54 3.97 19.31
N LEU A 33 -50.56 3.23 18.86
CA LEU A 33 -51.52 2.26 19.40
C LEU A 33 -52.11 1.42 18.23
N CYS A 34 -52.55 0.20 18.53
CA CYS A 34 -53.59 -0.60 17.86
C CYS A 34 -53.84 -0.43 16.34
N SER A 35 -53.02 -1.10 15.52
CA SER A 35 -53.45 -1.71 14.26
C SER A 35 -52.53 -2.90 13.95
N CYS A 36 -52.88 -4.08 14.48
CA CYS A 36 -51.92 -5.16 14.77
C CYS A 36 -51.29 -5.86 13.56
N ASN A 37 -51.67 -5.55 12.32
CA ASN A 37 -51.10 -6.18 11.12
C ASN A 37 -50.43 -5.18 10.15
N SER A 38 -50.96 -3.96 10.01
CA SER A 38 -50.31 -2.93 9.20
C SER A 38 -49.02 -2.45 9.85
N ASN A 39 -49.01 -2.24 11.17
CA ASN A 39 -47.84 -1.71 11.88
C ASN A 39 -46.66 -2.67 11.86
N ASN A 40 -46.90 -3.98 11.94
CA ASN A 40 -45.83 -4.99 11.84
C ASN A 40 -45.19 -5.00 10.45
N LYS A 41 -46.00 -4.89 9.39
CA LYS A 41 -45.49 -4.80 8.01
C LYS A 41 -44.67 -3.53 7.80
N THR A 42 -45.14 -2.39 8.29
CA THR A 42 -44.42 -1.11 8.18
C THR A 42 -43.07 -1.15 8.89
N ILE A 43 -43.03 -1.54 10.18
CA ILE A 43 -41.79 -1.60 10.96
C ILE A 43 -40.78 -2.58 10.33
N SER A 44 -41.25 -3.74 9.87
CA SER A 44 -40.37 -4.73 9.24
C SER A 44 -39.84 -4.22 7.90
N LYS A 45 -40.67 -3.51 7.12
CA LYS A 45 -40.25 -2.86 5.87
C LYS A 45 -39.20 -1.77 6.13
N GLU A 46 -39.43 -0.89 7.10
CA GLU A 46 -38.47 0.16 7.47
C GLU A 46 -37.11 -0.45 7.88
N TYR A 47 -37.13 -1.53 8.67
CA TYR A 47 -35.91 -2.27 9.00
C TYR A 47 -35.21 -2.81 7.75
N MET A 48 -35.95 -3.50 6.87
CA MET A 48 -35.38 -4.04 5.63
C MET A 48 -34.79 -2.95 4.74
N ASP A 49 -35.45 -1.80 4.62
CA ASP A 49 -34.97 -0.64 3.85
C ASP A 49 -33.64 -0.12 4.45
N LYS A 50 -33.49 -0.07 5.79
CA LYS A 50 -32.20 0.27 6.43
C LYS A 50 -31.10 -0.73 6.11
N VAL A 51 -31.41 -2.03 6.08
CA VAL A 51 -30.44 -3.08 5.71
C VAL A 51 -30.04 -2.94 4.23
N GLU A 52 -30.97 -2.60 3.34
CA GLU A 52 -30.66 -2.35 1.93
C GLU A 52 -29.71 -1.15 1.74
N LEU A 53 -29.87 -0.11 2.55
CA LEU A 53 -28.99 1.06 2.51
C LEU A 53 -27.52 0.73 2.85
N LEU A 54 -27.25 -0.31 3.65
CA LEU A 54 -25.87 -0.76 3.91
C LEU A 54 -25.13 -1.13 2.61
N ASN A 55 -25.84 -1.70 1.64
CA ASN A 55 -25.23 -2.15 0.38
C ASN A 55 -25.01 -1.00 -0.62
N GLN A 56 -25.61 0.17 -0.39
CA GLN A 56 -25.53 1.32 -1.31
C GLN A 56 -24.36 2.27 -1.00
N GLY A 57 -23.75 2.16 0.19
CA GLY A 57 -22.70 3.07 0.67
C GLY A 57 -21.25 2.59 0.53
N GLY A 58 -21.03 1.36 0.05
CA GLY A 58 -19.76 0.65 0.16
C GLY A 58 -19.76 -0.32 1.35
N VAL A 59 -18.59 -0.71 1.83
CA VAL A 59 -18.46 -1.57 3.02
C VAL A 59 -18.99 -0.81 4.25
N PRO A 60 -19.96 -1.33 5.02
CA PRO A 60 -20.46 -0.65 6.21
C PRO A 60 -19.43 -0.69 7.35
N THR A 61 -19.58 0.17 8.34
CA THR A 61 -18.79 0.09 9.57
C THR A 61 -19.32 -0.99 10.51
N LEU A 62 -18.47 -1.54 11.37
CA LEU A 62 -18.90 -2.51 12.38
C LEU A 62 -19.97 -1.93 13.32
N GLN A 63 -19.91 -0.63 13.61
CA GLN A 63 -20.90 0.04 14.46
C GLN A 63 -22.29 0.10 13.79
N GLU A 64 -22.36 0.44 12.51
CA GLU A 64 -23.63 0.45 11.74
C GLU A 64 -24.27 -0.95 11.70
N VAL A 65 -23.44 -1.99 11.51
CA VAL A 65 -23.91 -3.38 11.46
C VAL A 65 -24.39 -3.84 12.84
N LYS A 66 -23.64 -3.58 13.92
CA LYS A 66 -24.05 -3.92 15.30
C LYS A 66 -25.31 -3.19 15.74
N TYR A 67 -25.49 -1.95 15.29
CA TYR A 67 -26.70 -1.18 15.56
C TYR A 67 -27.93 -1.85 14.93
N LEU A 68 -27.86 -2.26 13.66
CA LEU A 68 -28.94 -2.95 12.98
C LEU A 68 -29.16 -4.39 13.48
N ASP A 69 -28.12 -5.05 13.99
CA ASP A 69 -28.27 -6.33 14.69
C ASP A 69 -29.08 -6.16 15.98
N THR A 70 -28.75 -5.14 16.77
CA THR A 70 -29.48 -4.81 18.01
C THR A 70 -30.93 -4.42 17.71
N GLU A 71 -31.17 -3.58 16.68
CA GLU A 71 -32.53 -3.23 16.24
C GLU A 71 -33.33 -4.49 15.88
N TYR A 72 -32.73 -5.45 15.17
CA TYR A 72 -33.40 -6.71 14.83
C TYR A 72 -33.83 -7.50 16.07
N TYR A 73 -32.97 -7.62 17.08
CA TYR A 73 -33.31 -8.35 18.30
C TYR A 73 -34.44 -7.68 19.10
N ASN A 74 -34.59 -6.36 19.00
CA ASN A 74 -35.68 -5.61 19.61
C ASN A 74 -37.04 -5.75 18.87
N LEU A 75 -37.05 -6.33 17.67
CA LEU A 75 -38.30 -6.63 16.96
C LEU A 75 -39.11 -7.73 17.65
N THR A 76 -40.43 -7.62 17.57
CA THR A 76 -41.36 -8.66 18.02
C THR A 76 -41.25 -9.91 17.12
N PRO A 77 -41.68 -11.11 17.58
CA PRO A 77 -41.64 -12.32 16.77
C PRO A 77 -42.33 -12.18 15.40
N LYS A 78 -43.52 -11.55 15.35
CA LYS A 78 -44.25 -11.31 14.09
C LYS A 78 -43.53 -10.37 13.14
N GLN A 79 -42.76 -9.42 13.64
CA GLN A 79 -41.96 -8.52 12.81
C GLN A 79 -40.73 -9.24 12.27
N LYS A 80 -40.05 -10.03 13.10
CA LYS A 80 -38.90 -10.86 12.69
C LYS A 80 -39.27 -11.83 11.57
N GLU A 81 -40.45 -12.44 11.63
CA GLU A 81 -40.99 -13.32 10.57
C GLU A 81 -41.14 -12.61 9.21
N LEU A 82 -41.34 -11.28 9.20
CA LEU A 82 -41.51 -10.48 7.99
C LEU A 82 -40.18 -9.96 7.43
N VAL A 83 -39.08 -10.02 8.17
CA VAL A 83 -37.76 -9.55 7.74
C VAL A 83 -37.05 -10.65 6.95
N THR A 84 -36.84 -10.43 5.65
CA THR A 84 -36.26 -11.44 4.75
C THR A 84 -34.77 -11.25 4.47
N ASN A 85 -34.21 -10.07 4.76
CA ASN A 85 -32.84 -9.70 4.38
C ASN A 85 -31.84 -9.63 5.56
N TYR A 86 -32.22 -10.09 6.76
CA TYR A 86 -31.34 -10.09 7.95
C TYR A 86 -30.06 -10.92 7.76
N GLY A 87 -30.06 -11.89 6.82
CA GLY A 87 -28.84 -12.62 6.42
C GLY A 87 -27.69 -11.70 5.99
N THR A 88 -27.99 -10.51 5.48
CA THR A 88 -27.00 -9.47 5.12
C THR A 88 -26.24 -8.97 6.36
N ILE A 89 -26.93 -8.76 7.48
CA ILE A 89 -26.32 -8.32 8.74
C ILE A 89 -25.39 -9.41 9.26
N LYS A 90 -25.86 -10.66 9.29
CA LYS A 90 -25.04 -11.81 9.68
C LYS A 90 -23.80 -11.95 8.82
N LYS A 91 -23.91 -11.75 7.51
CA LYS A 91 -22.77 -11.75 6.59
C LYS A 91 -21.73 -10.73 7.05
N TYR A 92 -22.11 -9.47 7.25
CA TYR A 92 -21.16 -8.43 7.66
C TYR A 92 -20.59 -8.63 9.07
N LEU A 93 -21.36 -9.19 10.01
CA LEU A 93 -20.86 -9.53 11.36
C LEU A 93 -19.77 -10.60 11.35
N ASN A 94 -19.72 -11.43 10.30
CA ASN A 94 -18.70 -12.47 10.13
C ASN A 94 -17.44 -11.97 9.41
N LEU A 95 -17.42 -10.72 8.94
CA LEU A 95 -16.26 -10.13 8.26
C LEU A 95 -15.48 -9.22 9.21
N ASP A 96 -14.17 -9.15 9.02
CA ASP A 96 -13.32 -8.14 9.64
C ASP A 96 -13.42 -6.81 8.88
N LEU A 97 -14.51 -6.10 9.14
CA LEU A 97 -14.80 -4.80 8.52
C LEU A 97 -13.74 -3.75 8.83
N ASP A 98 -13.13 -3.80 10.02
CA ASP A 98 -12.11 -2.84 10.43
C ASP A 98 -10.82 -3.03 9.61
N SER A 99 -10.40 -4.28 9.40
CA SER A 99 -9.27 -4.59 8.50
C SER A 99 -9.56 -4.19 7.05
N ILE A 100 -10.75 -4.50 6.52
CA ILE A 100 -11.15 -4.09 5.17
C ILE A 100 -11.09 -2.56 5.02
N HIS A 101 -11.65 -1.81 5.97
CA HIS A 101 -11.63 -0.33 5.95
C HIS A 101 -10.23 0.24 6.06
N SER A 102 -9.39 -0.34 6.92
CA SER A 102 -8.01 0.07 7.11
C SER A 102 -7.19 -0.10 5.83
N ILE A 103 -7.33 -1.26 5.17
CA ILE A 103 -6.66 -1.54 3.90
C ILE A 103 -7.18 -0.61 2.79
N GLN A 104 -8.50 -0.48 2.64
CA GLN A 104 -9.09 0.38 1.61
C GLN A 104 -8.66 1.84 1.79
N SER A 105 -8.63 2.34 3.03
CA SER A 105 -8.20 3.71 3.33
C SER A 105 -6.73 3.94 2.96
N ALA A 106 -5.85 2.96 3.21
CA ALA A 106 -4.45 3.05 2.82
C ALA A 106 -4.28 3.09 1.30
N ILE A 107 -5.03 2.25 0.56
CA ILE A 107 -5.05 2.24 -0.91
C ILE A 107 -5.54 3.58 -1.46
N ASP A 108 -6.70 4.05 -0.98
CA ASP A 108 -7.32 5.29 -1.46
C ASP A 108 -6.42 6.51 -1.22
N ASN A 109 -5.81 6.59 -0.04
CA ASN A 109 -4.88 7.67 0.31
C ASN A 109 -3.60 7.62 -0.55
N GLY A 110 -2.99 6.43 -0.69
CA GLY A 110 -1.76 6.26 -1.46
C GLY A 110 -1.96 6.60 -2.95
N ILE A 111 -3.06 6.13 -3.54
CA ILE A 111 -3.40 6.40 -4.94
C ILE A 111 -3.72 7.88 -5.15
N ALA A 112 -4.52 8.50 -4.26
CA ALA A 112 -4.93 9.90 -4.41
C ALA A 112 -3.73 10.87 -4.37
N GLN A 113 -2.70 10.55 -3.59
CA GLN A 113 -1.51 11.39 -3.44
C GLN A 113 -0.40 11.06 -4.45
N ASN A 114 -0.49 9.91 -5.14
CA ASN A 114 0.56 9.38 -6.01
C ASN A 114 1.95 9.35 -5.36
N LYS A 115 2.00 9.03 -4.05
CA LYS A 115 3.19 9.10 -3.20
C LYS A 115 3.36 7.89 -2.29
N ILE A 116 2.80 6.75 -2.66
CA ILE A 116 2.95 5.53 -1.88
C ILE A 116 4.34 4.92 -2.13
N SER A 117 5.06 4.64 -1.04
CA SER A 117 6.36 3.98 -1.07
C SER A 117 6.23 2.48 -1.35
N TYR A 118 7.33 1.84 -1.76
CA TYR A 118 7.34 0.39 -1.96
C TYR A 118 6.98 -0.37 -0.68
N LYS A 119 7.56 0.05 0.45
CA LYS A 119 7.29 -0.53 1.77
C LYS A 119 5.81 -0.45 2.15
N GLU A 120 5.18 0.71 1.96
CA GLU A 120 3.74 0.86 2.22
C GLU A 120 2.90 -0.05 1.33
N VAL A 121 3.29 -0.26 0.06
CA VAL A 121 2.61 -1.22 -0.81
C VAL A 121 2.77 -2.64 -0.29
N SER A 122 3.98 -3.06 0.09
CA SER A 122 4.23 -4.38 0.67
C SER A 122 3.41 -4.61 1.94
N ASP A 123 3.33 -3.61 2.84
CA ASP A 123 2.53 -3.68 4.06
C ASP A 123 1.02 -3.76 3.78
N ILE A 124 0.53 -3.09 2.73
CA ILE A 124 -0.87 -3.21 2.29
C ILE A 124 -1.15 -4.61 1.75
N GLU A 125 -0.29 -5.12 0.86
CA GLU A 125 -0.44 -6.44 0.26
C GLU A 125 -0.36 -7.54 1.32
N GLU A 126 0.53 -7.43 2.32
CA GLU A 126 0.60 -8.40 3.42
C GLU A 126 -0.70 -8.44 4.22
N ARG A 127 -1.25 -7.27 4.58
CA ARG A 127 -2.54 -7.17 5.29
C ARG A 127 -3.69 -7.70 4.43
N TYR A 128 -3.71 -7.37 3.13
CA TYR A 128 -4.69 -7.90 2.18
C TYR A 128 -4.61 -9.43 2.07
N ASN A 129 -3.41 -10.00 2.05
CA ASN A 129 -3.22 -11.44 1.92
C ASN A 129 -3.73 -12.23 3.13
N LYS A 130 -3.78 -11.60 4.32
CA LYS A 130 -4.36 -12.17 5.55
C LYS A 130 -5.89 -12.18 5.57
N LEU A 131 -6.55 -11.42 4.70
CA LEU A 131 -8.00 -11.47 4.54
C LEU A 131 -8.46 -12.80 3.94
N SER A 132 -9.63 -13.27 4.35
CA SER A 132 -10.34 -14.37 3.70
C SER A 132 -10.76 -14.00 2.27
N SER A 133 -11.08 -15.01 1.45
CA SER A 133 -11.53 -14.79 0.07
C SER A 133 -12.78 -13.90 -0.01
N ASP A 134 -13.70 -14.02 0.96
CA ASP A 134 -14.92 -13.22 0.99
C ASP A 134 -14.62 -11.75 1.32
N GLU A 135 -13.70 -11.49 2.24
CA GLU A 135 -13.27 -10.13 2.64
C GLU A 135 -12.49 -9.44 1.53
N LYS A 136 -11.65 -10.19 0.79
CA LYS A 136 -10.88 -9.66 -0.35
C LYS A 136 -11.76 -9.03 -1.43
N ASN A 137 -12.99 -9.52 -1.63
CA ASN A 137 -13.94 -8.98 -2.60
C ASN A 137 -14.42 -7.55 -2.29
N TYR A 138 -14.20 -7.09 -1.05
CA TYR A 138 -14.59 -5.76 -0.60
C TYR A 138 -13.47 -4.73 -0.70
N VAL A 139 -12.23 -5.16 -0.93
CA VAL A 139 -11.09 -4.27 -1.13
C VAL A 139 -10.93 -4.01 -2.63
N LEU A 140 -11.00 -2.75 -3.00
CA LEU A 140 -10.95 -2.27 -4.39
C LEU A 140 -9.59 -1.69 -4.72
N ASN A 141 -9.22 -1.76 -6.01
CA ASN A 141 -8.01 -1.15 -6.59
C ASN A 141 -6.67 -1.68 -6.04
N ILE A 142 -6.65 -2.82 -5.36
CA ILE A 142 -5.42 -3.46 -4.89
C ILE A 142 -4.42 -3.67 -6.04
N ASP A 143 -4.91 -4.09 -7.21
CA ASP A 143 -4.09 -4.31 -8.42
C ASP A 143 -3.41 -3.04 -8.94
N GLN A 144 -3.97 -1.85 -8.65
CA GLN A 144 -3.36 -0.58 -9.07
C GLN A 144 -2.07 -0.28 -8.32
N LEU A 145 -1.80 -0.97 -7.20
CA LEU A 145 -0.56 -0.81 -6.46
C LEU A 145 0.66 -1.42 -7.18
N GLY A 146 0.43 -2.35 -8.11
CA GLY A 146 1.49 -3.06 -8.83
C GLY A 146 2.51 -2.13 -9.50
N LYS A 147 2.06 -0.99 -10.04
CA LYS A 147 2.93 0.00 -10.69
C LYS A 147 4.02 0.59 -9.78
N TYR A 148 3.79 0.63 -8.46
CA TYR A 148 4.79 1.14 -7.50
C TYR A 148 5.89 0.10 -7.21
N LYS A 149 5.65 -1.16 -7.59
CA LYS A 149 6.61 -2.28 -7.48
C LYS A 149 7.40 -2.49 -8.77
N GLU A 150 7.02 -1.85 -9.88
CA GLU A 150 7.73 -1.95 -11.15
C GLU A 150 9.14 -1.36 -11.03
N LEU A 151 10.14 -2.14 -11.40
CA LEU A 151 11.54 -1.70 -11.33
C LEU A 151 11.86 -0.76 -12.50
N ASN A 152 12.26 0.46 -12.18
CA ASN A 152 12.81 1.40 -13.16
C ASN A 152 14.29 1.07 -13.45
N GLU A 153 14.92 1.80 -14.38
CA GLU A 153 16.31 1.54 -14.77
C GLU A 153 17.32 1.76 -13.64
N TYR A 154 17.10 2.75 -12.76
CA TYR A 154 17.96 2.99 -11.59
C TYR A 154 17.82 1.86 -10.55
N ASP A 155 16.60 1.33 -10.37
CA ASP A 155 16.37 0.17 -9.50
C ASP A 155 17.16 -1.05 -10.02
N LYS A 156 17.06 -1.33 -11.33
CA LYS A 156 17.77 -2.44 -11.99
C LYS A 156 19.28 -2.29 -11.90
N ALA A 157 19.80 -1.09 -12.21
CA ALA A 157 21.23 -0.80 -12.08
C ALA A 157 21.71 -0.96 -10.62
N SER A 158 20.91 -0.53 -9.65
CA SER A 158 21.23 -0.69 -8.22
C SER A 158 21.25 -2.14 -7.76
N ILE A 159 20.34 -2.98 -8.30
CA ILE A 159 20.37 -4.43 -8.05
C ILE A 159 21.70 -5.02 -8.51
N VAL A 160 22.16 -4.67 -9.72
CA VAL A 160 23.46 -5.13 -10.25
C VAL A 160 24.62 -4.62 -9.41
N ALA A 161 24.62 -3.32 -9.07
CA ALA A 161 25.67 -2.72 -8.25
C ALA A 161 25.76 -3.37 -6.85
N ILE A 162 24.63 -3.60 -6.17
CA ILE A 162 24.60 -4.23 -4.86
C ILE A 162 25.03 -5.69 -4.94
N ARG A 163 24.62 -6.45 -5.97
CA ARG A 163 25.11 -7.83 -6.17
C ARG A 163 26.62 -7.85 -6.32
N TYR A 164 27.16 -6.95 -7.12
CA TYR A 164 28.59 -6.86 -7.32
C TYR A 164 29.30 -6.49 -6.00
N LEU A 165 28.78 -5.50 -5.27
CA LEU A 165 29.28 -5.15 -3.93
C LEU A 165 29.22 -6.35 -2.96
N LYS A 166 28.16 -7.17 -2.99
CA LYS A 166 28.08 -8.40 -2.19
C LYS A 166 29.18 -9.41 -2.53
N GLN A 167 29.56 -9.54 -3.81
CA GLN A 167 30.58 -10.49 -4.25
C GLN A 167 31.99 -10.15 -3.75
N ILE A 168 32.25 -8.86 -3.54
CA ILE A 168 33.59 -8.36 -3.20
C ILE A 168 33.76 -8.17 -1.68
N LEU A 169 32.65 -8.12 -0.95
CA LEU A 169 32.67 -8.10 0.51
C LEU A 169 33.09 -9.47 1.04
N LYS A 170 33.97 -9.47 2.04
CA LYS A 170 34.42 -10.68 2.72
C LYS A 170 33.28 -11.52 3.30
N ASN A 171 32.24 -10.85 3.81
CA ASN A 171 30.99 -11.47 4.22
C ASN A 171 29.83 -10.80 3.47
N SER A 172 29.43 -11.39 2.35
CA SER A 172 28.36 -10.91 1.47
C SER A 172 27.05 -10.67 2.22
N GLU A 173 26.71 -11.53 3.18
CA GLU A 173 25.45 -11.48 3.92
C GLU A 173 25.44 -10.45 5.06
N SER A 174 26.59 -9.83 5.34
CA SER A 174 26.69 -8.81 6.38
C SER A 174 26.26 -7.42 5.93
N ILE A 175 26.04 -7.23 4.62
CA ILE A 175 25.71 -5.93 4.06
C ILE A 175 24.36 -5.41 4.61
N LYS A 176 24.34 -4.15 5.03
CA LYS A 176 23.11 -3.40 5.26
C LYS A 176 23.21 -2.08 4.51
N VAL A 177 22.34 -1.90 3.53
CA VAL A 177 22.28 -0.67 2.74
C VAL A 177 21.42 0.35 3.49
N SER A 178 21.94 1.56 3.68
CA SER A 178 21.24 2.66 4.35
C SER A 178 20.74 3.72 3.38
N GLU A 179 21.40 3.88 2.24
CA GLU A 179 21.04 4.88 1.24
C GLU A 179 21.52 4.44 -0.15
N LEU A 180 20.66 4.64 -1.16
CA LEU A 180 20.98 4.45 -2.56
C LEU A 180 20.66 5.72 -3.35
N ASN A 181 21.61 6.16 -4.15
CA ASN A 181 21.40 7.22 -5.11
C ASN A 181 22.05 6.87 -6.45
N GLY A 182 21.47 7.39 -7.53
CA GLY A 182 21.98 7.20 -8.87
C GLY A 182 22.14 8.51 -9.63
N LYS A 183 23.15 8.56 -10.49
CA LYS A 183 23.28 9.54 -11.57
C LYS A 183 23.49 8.80 -12.88
N LYS A 184 23.15 9.42 -13.99
CA LYS A 184 23.33 8.86 -15.33
C LYS A 184 24.24 9.75 -16.15
N ASP A 185 25.28 9.17 -16.75
CA ASP A 185 26.15 9.85 -17.69
C ASP A 185 26.34 8.97 -18.94
N GLY A 186 25.81 9.45 -20.08
CA GLY A 186 25.72 8.66 -21.30
C GLY A 186 24.98 7.33 -21.10
N GLU A 187 25.67 6.23 -21.41
CA GLU A 187 25.17 4.85 -21.30
C GLU A 187 25.40 4.22 -19.92
N TRP A 188 25.89 4.99 -18.94
CA TRP A 188 26.29 4.50 -17.63
C TRP A 188 25.43 5.07 -16.51
N TYR A 189 25.03 4.21 -15.59
CA TYR A 189 24.45 4.54 -14.30
C TYR A 189 25.55 4.43 -13.25
N PHE A 190 25.78 5.51 -12.53
CA PHE A 190 26.71 5.54 -11.40
C PHE A 190 25.87 5.45 -10.13
N ILE A 191 26.02 4.34 -9.40
CA ILE A 191 25.22 4.03 -8.22
C ILE A 191 26.07 4.25 -6.97
N LYS A 192 25.68 5.25 -6.18
CA LYS A 192 26.24 5.56 -4.86
C LYS A 192 25.49 4.74 -3.81
N ILE A 193 26.21 3.89 -3.10
CA ILE A 193 25.70 2.99 -2.07
C ILE A 193 26.33 3.36 -0.73
N LYS A 194 25.52 3.80 0.22
CA LYS A 194 25.93 3.85 1.63
C LYS A 194 25.52 2.56 2.32
N TYR A 195 26.46 1.92 2.98
CA TYR A 195 26.23 0.62 3.59
C TYR A 195 27.07 0.42 4.85
N SER A 196 26.69 -0.59 5.63
CA SER A 196 27.53 -1.16 6.69
C SER A 196 27.79 -2.63 6.38
N ALA A 197 28.99 -3.11 6.67
CA ALA A 197 29.37 -4.51 6.50
C ALA A 197 30.39 -4.96 7.55
N THR A 198 30.62 -6.27 7.66
CA THR A 198 31.63 -6.83 8.56
C THR A 198 33.01 -6.71 7.93
N ASN A 199 33.97 -6.12 8.67
CA ASN A 199 35.36 -5.97 8.25
C ASN A 199 36.20 -7.23 8.53
N ASP A 200 37.49 -7.16 8.20
CA ASP A 200 38.42 -8.28 8.36
C ASP A 200 38.61 -8.77 9.80
N PHE A 201 38.28 -7.93 10.79
CA PHE A 201 38.41 -8.21 12.21
C PHE A 201 37.09 -8.60 12.88
N GLY A 202 36.03 -8.82 12.09
CA GLY A 202 34.70 -9.20 12.59
C GLY A 202 33.87 -8.03 13.15
N GLY A 203 34.38 -6.80 13.08
CA GLY A 203 33.64 -5.60 13.48
C GLY A 203 32.77 -5.06 12.34
N ARG A 204 31.69 -4.35 12.67
CA ARG A 204 30.93 -3.61 11.65
C ARG A 204 31.59 -2.29 11.32
N LYS A 205 31.61 -1.94 10.04
CA LYS A 205 32.11 -0.67 9.53
C LYS A 205 31.11 -0.10 8.52
N ASP A 206 30.82 1.20 8.66
CA ASP A 206 30.07 1.97 7.67
C ASP A 206 31.02 2.44 6.56
N ASP A 207 30.56 2.38 5.32
CA ASP A 207 31.33 2.79 4.14
C ASP A 207 30.40 3.31 3.03
N GLU A 208 31.00 3.93 2.03
CA GLU A 208 30.34 4.44 0.82
C GLU A 208 31.07 3.87 -0.40
N ALA A 209 30.30 3.38 -1.38
CA ALA A 209 30.83 2.90 -2.66
C ALA A 209 30.12 3.58 -3.83
N CYS A 210 30.84 3.75 -4.94
CA CYS A 210 30.25 4.13 -6.23
C CYS A 210 30.62 3.08 -7.27
N LEU A 211 29.61 2.54 -7.95
CA LEU A 211 29.79 1.53 -8.99
C LEU A 211 29.15 2.01 -10.29
N ASP A 212 29.81 1.77 -11.41
CA ASP A 212 29.28 2.04 -12.74
C ASP A 212 28.60 0.80 -13.32
N VAL A 213 27.40 0.99 -13.85
CA VAL A 213 26.56 -0.06 -14.43
C VAL A 213 26.06 0.43 -15.78
N SER A 214 26.25 -0.38 -16.83
CA SER A 214 25.80 0.01 -18.17
C SER A 214 24.27 0.01 -18.29
N SER A 215 23.76 0.60 -19.37
CA SER A 215 22.35 0.53 -19.77
C SER A 215 21.86 -0.89 -20.10
N GLU A 216 22.79 -1.81 -20.35
CA GLU A 216 22.53 -3.25 -20.45
C GLU A 216 22.61 -3.99 -19.10
N PHE A 217 22.67 -3.25 -17.99
CA PHE A 217 22.73 -3.79 -16.63
C PHE A 217 23.93 -4.73 -16.38
N LYS A 218 25.09 -4.37 -16.94
CA LYS A 218 26.37 -5.05 -16.70
C LYS A 218 27.26 -4.15 -15.87
N ILE A 219 28.02 -4.75 -14.94
CA ILE A 219 29.03 -4.00 -14.19
C ILE A 219 30.09 -3.46 -15.15
N GLY A 220 30.48 -2.21 -14.95
CA GLY A 220 31.36 -1.50 -15.86
C GLY A 220 32.83 -1.63 -15.51
N VAL A 221 33.52 -0.50 -15.69
CA VAL A 221 34.95 -0.33 -15.56
C VAL A 221 35.45 -0.78 -14.18
N ILE A 222 34.65 -0.59 -13.11
CA ILE A 222 35.04 -1.04 -11.76
C ILE A 222 35.39 -2.53 -11.69
N SER A 223 34.81 -3.34 -12.57
CA SER A 223 35.06 -4.77 -12.55
C SER A 223 36.47 -5.19 -12.97
N PHE A 224 37.12 -4.37 -13.78
CA PHE A 224 38.51 -4.60 -14.21
C PHE A 224 39.53 -4.33 -13.10
N PHE A 225 39.19 -3.50 -12.11
CA PHE A 225 40.14 -3.08 -11.07
C PHE A 225 40.20 -4.01 -9.85
N ILE A 226 39.29 -4.99 -9.77
CA ILE A 226 39.29 -6.00 -8.69
C ILE A 226 40.38 -7.05 -8.90
N GLU A 227 40.71 -7.37 -10.15
CA GLU A 227 41.82 -8.29 -10.45
C GLU A 227 43.17 -7.78 -9.91
N ASN A 228 43.26 -6.49 -9.59
CA ASN A 228 44.45 -5.82 -9.04
C ASN A 228 44.34 -5.46 -7.54
N ASN A 229 43.32 -5.95 -6.81
CA ASN A 229 43.02 -5.57 -5.41
C ASN A 229 42.74 -4.06 -5.19
N ASP A 230 42.30 -3.34 -6.22
CA ASP A 230 42.21 -1.87 -6.19
C ASP A 230 40.78 -1.33 -6.19
N PHE A 231 39.84 -2.13 -5.68
CA PHE A 231 38.41 -1.77 -5.67
C PHE A 231 38.15 -0.46 -4.94
N LYS A 232 38.77 -0.25 -3.78
CA LYS A 232 38.49 0.91 -2.92
C LYS A 232 38.93 2.21 -3.59
N GLU A 233 40.14 2.26 -4.14
CA GLU A 233 40.66 3.44 -4.84
C GLU A 233 39.81 3.78 -6.07
N THR A 234 39.41 2.76 -6.83
CA THR A 234 38.55 2.92 -8.01
C THR A 234 37.16 3.44 -7.62
N SER A 235 36.53 2.84 -6.60
CA SER A 235 35.24 3.27 -6.07
C SER A 235 35.31 4.71 -5.54
N ASP A 236 36.37 5.08 -4.83
CA ASP A 236 36.56 6.43 -4.30
C ASP A 236 36.78 7.45 -5.44
N SER A 237 37.49 7.06 -6.50
CA SER A 237 37.63 7.86 -7.73
C SER A 237 36.29 8.09 -8.42
N PHE A 238 35.45 7.07 -8.52
CA PHE A 238 34.08 7.21 -9.03
C PHE A 238 33.18 8.04 -8.12
N LEU A 239 33.37 8.00 -6.80
CA LEU A 239 32.65 8.89 -5.88
C LEU A 239 33.03 10.36 -6.12
N ILE A 240 34.31 10.64 -6.39
CA ILE A 240 34.77 11.99 -6.71
C ILE A 240 34.12 12.47 -8.03
N GLY A 241 34.18 11.66 -9.09
CA GLY A 241 33.56 11.98 -10.37
C GLY A 241 32.04 12.13 -10.26
N TYR A 242 31.38 11.26 -9.50
CA TYR A 242 29.95 11.34 -9.19
C TYR A 242 29.57 12.67 -8.54
N LYS A 243 30.39 13.16 -7.60
CA LYS A 243 30.13 14.40 -6.86
C LYS A 243 30.41 15.65 -7.71
N ASN A 244 31.47 15.66 -8.51
CA ASN A 244 31.99 16.87 -9.14
C ASN A 244 31.72 16.97 -10.65
N ASP A 245 31.77 15.85 -11.36
CA ASP A 245 31.88 15.83 -12.82
C ASP A 245 30.53 15.49 -13.48
N ILE A 246 29.80 14.51 -12.94
CA ILE A 246 28.50 14.09 -13.50
C ILE A 246 27.44 15.17 -13.22
N LYS A 247 26.97 15.80 -14.30
CA LYS A 247 26.03 16.93 -14.27
C LYS A 247 24.56 16.54 -14.15
N SER A 248 24.21 15.27 -14.39
CA SER A 248 22.84 14.80 -14.23
C SER A 248 22.37 14.96 -12.79
N SER A 249 21.08 15.25 -12.60
CA SER A 249 20.45 15.25 -11.29
C SER A 249 20.61 13.90 -10.59
N GLU A 250 20.87 13.94 -9.29
CA GLU A 250 20.85 12.76 -8.43
C GLU A 250 19.41 12.28 -8.24
N VAL A 251 19.20 10.97 -8.39
CA VAL A 251 17.94 10.28 -8.15
C VAL A 251 18.07 9.44 -6.90
N SER A 252 17.22 9.71 -5.90
CA SER A 252 17.08 8.84 -4.73
C SER A 252 16.39 7.54 -5.13
N ILE A 253 16.93 6.41 -4.66
CA ILE A 253 16.46 5.06 -5.02
C ILE A 253 15.95 4.38 -3.75
N ASP A 254 14.82 3.68 -3.86
CA ASP A 254 14.21 2.96 -2.73
C ASP A 254 15.02 1.68 -2.44
N SER A 255 15.77 1.69 -1.33
CA SER A 255 16.64 0.58 -0.95
C SER A 255 15.87 -0.70 -0.64
N ASP A 256 14.70 -0.59 -0.02
CA ASP A 256 13.89 -1.76 0.34
C ASP A 256 13.39 -2.43 -0.95
N LYS A 257 12.94 -1.63 -1.93
CA LYS A 257 12.55 -2.13 -3.25
C LYS A 257 13.68 -2.86 -3.96
N VAL A 258 14.89 -2.30 -3.93
CA VAL A 258 16.06 -2.92 -4.56
C VAL A 258 16.44 -4.23 -3.87
N LEU A 259 16.49 -4.23 -2.53
CA LEU A 259 16.87 -5.40 -1.75
C LEU A 259 15.86 -6.54 -1.86
N ASP A 260 14.55 -6.26 -1.87
CA ASP A 260 13.52 -7.28 -2.06
C ASP A 260 13.55 -7.92 -3.47
N ASN A 261 14.17 -7.23 -4.42
CA ASN A 261 14.33 -7.69 -5.80
C ASN A 261 15.77 -8.12 -6.13
N ILE A 262 16.63 -8.28 -5.11
CA ILE A 262 18.08 -8.53 -5.28
C ILE A 262 18.40 -9.86 -5.99
N ASN A 263 17.42 -10.73 -6.25
CA ASN A 263 17.59 -12.01 -6.96
C ASN A 263 16.98 -12.04 -8.39
N LYS A 264 16.37 -10.94 -8.88
CA LYS A 264 15.87 -10.85 -10.27
C LYS A 264 16.96 -10.66 -11.33
N GLU A 265 17.01 -11.50 -12.35
CA GLU A 265 17.92 -11.33 -13.49
C GLU A 265 17.39 -10.29 -14.50
N PHE A 266 18.31 -9.62 -15.21
CA PHE A 266 18.04 -8.58 -16.19
C PHE A 266 18.89 -8.77 -17.44
#